data_AF-A0A2I0HNK5-F1
#
_entry.id   AF-A0A2I0HNK5-F1
#
_cell.length_a   1.000
_cell.length_b   1.000
_cell.length_c   1.000
_cell.angle_alpha   90.00
_cell.angle_beta   90.00
_cell.angle_gamma   90.00
#
_symmetry.space_group_name_H-M   'P 1'
#
loop_
_entity.id
_entity.type
_entity.pdbx_description
1 polymer ?
#
loop_
_entity_poly.entity_id
_entity_poly.type
_entity_poly.pdbx_seq_one_letter_code
_entity_poly.pdbx_strand_id
1 'polypeptide(L)'
;MEWDRKCQKAFDAIKAYLIRPPILVPPVPNQPLILYLMVRRQSLGCMLGQEDESTRTERAIYYLSKKFIEGESNYPEIKKMCCTLVWVMQRLR
;
A
#
# COMPACT_ATOMS: atom_id res chain seq x y z
N MET A 1 -2.75 10.59 25.67
CA MET A 1 -3.97 10.67 24.85
C MET A 1 -4.94 9.64 25.39
N GLU A 2 -6.13 10.07 25.79
CA GLU A 2 -7.19 9.15 26.19
C GLU A 2 -8.07 8.84 24.99
N TRP A 3 -8.49 7.57 24.88
CA TRP A 3 -9.37 7.12 23.82
C TRP A 3 -10.80 7.52 24.16
N ASP A 4 -11.36 8.48 23.41
CA ASP A 4 -12.69 9.00 23.64
C ASP A 4 -13.72 8.48 22.61
N ARG A 5 -14.97 8.89 22.78
CA ARG A 5 -16.06 8.52 21.86
C ARG A 5 -15.83 9.02 20.43
N LYS A 6 -15.08 10.11 20.23
CA LYS A 6 -14.74 10.63 18.89
C LYS A 6 -13.68 9.74 18.25
N CYS A 7 -12.65 9.33 19.00
CA CYS A 7 -11.65 8.36 18.57
C CYS A 7 -12.32 7.05 18.13
N GLN A 8 -13.24 6.50 18.93
CA GLN A 8 -13.95 5.27 18.58
C GLN A 8 -14.75 5.42 17.28
N LYS A 9 -15.52 6.50 17.13
CA LYS A 9 -16.29 6.76 15.91
C LYS A 9 -15.39 6.90 14.67
N ALA A 10 -14.26 7.61 14.79
CA ALA A 10 -13.32 7.76 13.68
C ALA A 10 -12.70 6.41 13.30
N PHE A 11 -12.31 5.60 14.28
CA PHE A 11 -11.79 4.25 14.05
C PHE A 11 -12.81 3.36 13.35
N ASP A 12 -14.07 3.36 13.81
CA ASP A 12 -15.14 2.56 13.21
C ASP A 12 -15.46 3.02 11.79
N ALA A 13 -15.40 4.33 11.51
CA ALA A 13 -15.57 4.86 10.15
C ALA A 13 -14.44 4.40 9.21
N ILE A 14 -13.18 4.45 9.66
CA ILE A 14 -12.04 3.92 8.90
C ILE A 14 -12.22 2.42 8.67
N LYS A 15 -12.63 1.67 9.70
CA LYS A 15 -12.88 0.23 9.59
C LYS A 15 -13.96 -0.07 8.55
N ALA A 16 -15.09 0.63 8.61
CA ALA A 16 -16.19 0.46 7.65
C ALA A 16 -15.76 0.79 6.21
N TYR A 17 -14.95 1.84 6.03
CA TYR A 17 -14.36 2.18 4.74
C TYR A 17 -13.43 1.07 4.23
N LEU A 18 -12.52 0.55 5.07
CA LEU A 18 -11.58 -0.50 4.68
C LEU A 18 -12.24 -1.85 4.41
N ILE A 19 -13.38 -2.16 5.06
CA ILE A 19 -14.19 -3.36 4.78
C ILE A 19 -14.89 -3.26 3.41
N ARG A 20 -15.08 -2.04 2.90
CA ARG A 20 -15.56 -1.77 1.54
C ARG A 20 -14.38 -1.25 0.71
N PRO A 21 -13.38 -2.09 0.40
CA PRO A 21 -12.22 -1.63 -0.35
C PRO A 21 -12.70 -0.97 -1.64
N PRO A 22 -12.13 0.19 -2.04
CA PRO A 22 -12.36 0.71 -3.39
C PRO A 22 -12.10 -0.43 -4.35
N ILE A 23 -13.04 -0.64 -5.28
CA ILE A 23 -13.05 -1.81 -6.16
C ILE A 23 -11.68 -1.90 -6.82
N LEU A 24 -10.91 -2.92 -6.43
CA LEU A 24 -9.65 -3.23 -7.09
C LEU A 24 -10.02 -3.61 -8.52
N VAL A 25 -9.62 -2.78 -9.46
CA VAL A 25 -9.91 -3.00 -10.87
C VAL A 25 -8.83 -3.96 -11.39
N PRO A 26 -9.20 -5.01 -12.14
CA PRO A 26 -8.19 -5.84 -12.78
C PRO A 26 -7.31 -4.98 -13.70
N PRO A 27 -6.02 -5.32 -13.84
CA PRO A 27 -5.14 -4.60 -14.75
C PRO A 27 -5.64 -4.73 -16.19
N VAL A 28 -5.63 -3.62 -16.92
CA VAL A 28 -5.85 -3.60 -18.36
C VAL A 28 -4.59 -4.12 -19.04
N PRO A 29 -4.69 -5.16 -19.89
CA PRO A 29 -3.54 -5.67 -20.62
C PRO A 29 -2.87 -4.57 -21.47
N ASN A 30 -1.55 -4.65 -21.60
CA ASN A 30 -0.72 -3.77 -22.44
C ASN A 30 -0.69 -2.29 -22.06
N GLN A 31 -1.24 -1.87 -20.91
CA GLN A 31 -0.96 -0.52 -20.38
C GLN A 31 0.06 -0.58 -19.23
N PRO A 32 0.92 0.43 -19.06
CA PRO A 32 1.93 0.45 -18.02
C PRO A 32 1.33 0.36 -16.62
N LEU A 33 1.98 -0.42 -15.75
CA LEU A 33 1.68 -0.44 -14.33
C LEU A 33 2.59 0.55 -13.59
N ILE A 34 2.02 1.26 -12.61
CA ILE A 34 2.73 2.22 -11.77
C ILE A 34 2.78 1.68 -10.35
N LEU A 35 3.99 1.56 -9.81
CA LEU A 35 4.23 1.09 -8.45
C LEU A 35 4.53 2.26 -7.52
N TYR A 36 3.61 2.53 -6.60
CA TYR A 36 3.79 3.49 -5.53
C TYR A 36 4.34 2.79 -4.30
N LEU A 37 5.47 3.25 -3.79
CA LEU A 37 6.13 2.64 -2.63
C LEU A 37 6.37 3.66 -1.52
N MET A 38 6.01 3.28 -0.28
CA MET A 38 6.33 4.03 0.92
C MET A 38 7.06 3.13 1.92
N VAL A 39 8.30 3.49 2.24
CA VAL A 39 9.10 2.79 3.25
C VAL A 39 9.22 3.67 4.49
N ARG A 40 8.86 3.11 5.65
CA ARG A 40 9.01 3.74 6.96
C ARG A 40 10.01 2.95 7.79
N ARG A 41 10.36 3.46 8.97
CA ARG A 41 11.36 2.83 9.84
C ARG A 41 11.03 1.38 10.19
N GLN A 42 9.76 1.07 10.42
CA GLN A 42 9.27 -0.22 10.93
C GLN A 42 8.30 -0.94 9.98
N SER A 43 7.99 -0.36 8.83
CA SER A 43 6.98 -0.91 7.93
C SER A 43 7.15 -0.39 6.52
N LEU A 44 6.48 -1.06 5.59
CA LEU A 44 6.31 -0.63 4.22
C LEU A 44 4.82 -0.68 3.83
N GLY A 45 4.46 0.20 2.92
CA GLY A 45 3.19 0.20 2.21
C GLY A 45 3.44 0.39 0.72
N CYS A 46 2.57 -0.18 -0.10
CA CYS A 46 2.66 -0.13 -1.54
C CYS A 46 1.27 -0.16 -2.18
N MET A 47 1.11 0.57 -3.28
CA MET A 47 -0.05 0.50 -4.17
C MET A 47 0.44 0.24 -5.59
N LEU A 48 -0.10 -0.78 -6.22
CA LEU A 48 0.00 -0.99 -7.67
C LEU A 48 -1.21 -0.32 -8.31
N GLY A 49 -0.96 0.56 -9.27
CA GLY A 49 -2.00 1.25 -10.01
C GLY A 49 -1.73 1.26 -11.51
N GLN A 50 -2.70 1.76 -12.25
CA GLN A 50 -2.63 1.97 -13.69
C GLN A 50 -3.42 3.22 -14.02
N GLU A 51 -2.87 4.05 -14.90
CA GLU A 51 -3.57 5.24 -15.38
C GLU A 51 -4.61 4.83 -16.43
N ASP A 52 -5.84 5.28 -16.25
CA ASP A 52 -6.87 5.16 -17.27
C ASP A 52 -6.78 6.33 -18.24
N GLU A 53 -6.28 6.07 -19.44
CA GLU A 53 -6.12 7.07 -20.50
C GLU A 53 -7.42 7.81 -20.86
N SER A 54 -8.58 7.16 -20.69
CA SER A 54 -9.88 7.74 -21.06
C SER A 54 -10.38 8.78 -20.05
N THR A 55 -10.13 8.54 -18.76
CA THR A 55 -10.59 9.42 -17.67
C THR A 55 -9.49 10.27 -17.07
N ARG A 56 -8.21 9.98 -17.40
CA ARG A 56 -7.01 10.53 -16.75
C ARG A 56 -7.02 10.34 -15.23
N THR A 57 -7.59 9.22 -14.78
CA THR A 57 -7.62 8.86 -13.36
C THR A 57 -6.75 7.63 -13.10
N GLU A 58 -6.10 7.60 -11.95
CA GLU A 58 -5.37 6.41 -11.52
C GLU A 58 -6.33 5.41 -10.87
N ARG A 59 -6.28 4.18 -11.36
CA ARG A 59 -7.02 3.06 -10.80
C ARG A 59 -6.08 2.20 -9.98
N ALA A 60 -6.44 1.98 -8.72
CA ALA A 60 -5.71 1.03 -7.88
C ALA A 60 -6.06 -0.40 -8.27
N ILE A 61 -5.02 -1.20 -8.54
CA ILE A 61 -5.12 -2.62 -8.87
C ILE A 61 -4.87 -3.46 -7.62
N TYR A 62 -3.90 -3.09 -6.80
CA TYR A 62 -3.54 -3.88 -5.63
C TYR A 62 -2.87 -3.04 -4.54
N TYR A 63 -3.07 -3.42 -3.27
CA TYR A 63 -2.38 -2.83 -2.13
C TYR A 63 -1.57 -3.89 -1.40
N LEU A 64 -0.34 -3.55 -1.04
CA LEU A 64 0.54 -4.38 -0.24
C LEU A 64 1.04 -3.61 0.97
N SER A 65 1.12 -4.28 2.12
CA SER A 65 1.74 -3.71 3.30
C SER A 65 2.44 -4.80 4.11
N LYS A 66 3.49 -4.42 4.82
CA LYS A 66 4.21 -5.31 5.72
C LYS A 66 4.85 -4.52 6.86
N LYS A 67 4.77 -5.09 8.06
CA LYS A 67 5.62 -4.69 9.18
C LYS A 67 6.97 -5.38 9.05
N PHE A 68 8.05 -4.63 9.20
CA PHE A 68 9.39 -5.20 9.23
C PHE A 68 9.60 -6.02 10.51
N ILE A 69 10.31 -7.14 10.38
CA ILE A 69 10.86 -7.82 11.55
C ILE A 69 12.02 -7.01 12.13
N GLU A 70 12.47 -7.31 13.34
CA GLU A 70 13.52 -6.56 14.03
C GLU A 70 14.81 -6.45 13.19
N GLY A 71 15.25 -7.56 12.59
CA GLY A 71 16.43 -7.57 11.72
C GLY A 71 16.29 -6.65 10.49
N GLU A 72 15.13 -6.65 9.83
CA GLU A 72 14.83 -5.77 8.69
C GLU A 72 14.72 -4.30 9.10
N SER A 73 14.19 -4.04 10.30
CA SER A 73 14.02 -2.70 10.86
C SER A 73 15.36 -2.02 11.18
N ASN A 74 16.44 -2.79 11.30
CA ASN A 74 17.79 -2.29 11.58
C ASN A 74 18.63 -2.06 10.31
N TYR A 75 18.09 -2.35 9.12
CA TYR A 75 18.80 -2.06 7.87
C TYR A 75 18.94 -0.55 7.62
N PRO A 76 20.03 -0.13 6.94
CA PRO A 76 20.11 1.22 6.37
C PRO A 76 18.96 1.49 5.40
N GLU A 77 18.55 2.75 5.24
CA GLU A 77 17.37 3.12 4.43
C GLU A 77 17.45 2.60 2.99
N ILE A 78 18.61 2.70 2.35
CA ILE A 78 18.83 2.18 0.99
C ILE A 78 18.59 0.67 0.92
N LYS A 79 19.08 -0.08 1.91
CA LYS A 79 18.91 -1.54 1.99
C LYS A 79 17.46 -1.91 2.27
N LYS A 80 16.74 -1.11 3.08
CA LYS A 80 15.29 -1.28 3.29
C LYS A 80 14.51 -1.08 2.01
N MET A 81 14.83 -0.04 1.22
CA MET A 81 14.18 0.21 -0.06
C MET A 81 14.38 -0.96 -1.02
N CYS A 82 15.62 -1.45 -1.19
CA CYS A 82 15.91 -2.60 -2.04
C CYS A 82 15.18 -3.87 -1.56
N CYS A 83 15.25 -4.19 -0.27
CA CYS A 83 14.57 -5.35 0.31
C CYS A 83 13.06 -5.26 0.10
N THR A 84 12.49 -4.08 0.29
CA THR A 84 11.07 -3.83 0.07
C THR A 84 10.69 -4.02 -1.39
N LEU A 85 11.45 -3.46 -2.33
CA LEU A 85 11.18 -3.58 -3.75
C LEU A 85 11.19 -5.05 -4.18
N VAL A 86 12.21 -5.81 -3.78
CA VAL A 86 12.28 -7.25 -4.07
C VAL A 86 11.07 -8.00 -3.49
N TRP A 87 10.71 -7.71 -2.24
CA TRP A 87 9.57 -8.34 -1.56
C TRP A 87 8.23 -8.03 -2.23
N VAL A 88 8.05 -6.78 -2.71
CA VAL A 88 6.85 -6.35 -3.43
C VAL A 88 6.77 -7.06 -4.79
N MET A 89 7.85 -7.05 -5.57
CA MET A 89 7.88 -7.70 -6.89
C MET A 89 7.64 -9.21 -6.81
N GLN A 90 8.11 -9.87 -5.75
CA GLN A 90 7.83 -11.30 -5.51
C GLN A 90 6.36 -11.59 -5.19
N ARG A 91 5.61 -10.62 -4.65
CA ARG A 91 4.19 -10.77 -4.31
C ARG A 91 3.24 -10.34 -5.41
N LEU A 92 3.70 -9.47 -6.30
CA LEU A 92 2.94 -9.00 -7.47
C LEU A 92 3.15 -9.89 -8.70
N ARG A 93 4.00 -10.92 -8.58
CA ARG A 93 4.16 -11.97 -9.59
C ARG A 93 3.02 -12.98 -9.49
#